data_AF-A0A9W8MC55-F1
#
_entry.id   AF-A0A9W8MC55-F1
#
_cell.length_a   1.000
_cell.length_b   1.000
_cell.length_c   1.000
_cell.angle_alpha   90.00
_cell.angle_beta   90.00
_cell.angle_gamma   90.00
#
_symmetry.space_group_name_H-M   'P 1'
#
loop_
_entity.id
_entity.type
_entity.pdbx_description
1 polymer ?
#
loop_
_entity_poly.entity_id
_entity_poly.type
_entity_poly.pdbx_seq_one_letter_code
_entity_poly.pdbx_strand_id
1 'polypeptide(L)'
;MNIDPYIRYTLRGRGTTCWAVEDQQGNRFLIKDYWVSDGRKPEFELLSEVKEVPGVCKMVCYKAQRAKTKDYRGRLNAYSHGDLFRNRTAVRIVLKSYGSTIDKFKSAKQLLAALRDAIAAHSTLIGKGLLHRDVSPDNILLGLGEALEGFRGVLIDLHMAIKSDRPVNEICQDLRSGTPIFYPLIALQSRKLDPAMTPAHDYLDDV
;
A
#
# COMPACT_ATOMS: atom_id res chain seq x y z
N MET A 1 23.02 -9.76 -8.13
CA MET A 1 21.82 -10.63 -8.15
C MET A 1 21.00 -10.30 -9.39
N ASN A 2 20.77 -11.25 -10.28
CA ASN A 2 19.86 -11.09 -11.43
C ASN A 2 18.48 -11.66 -11.03
N ILE A 3 17.73 -10.88 -10.26
CA ILE A 3 16.38 -11.25 -9.81
C ILE A 3 15.40 -10.49 -10.69
N ASP A 4 14.50 -11.22 -11.34
CA ASP A 4 13.46 -10.60 -12.15
C ASP A 4 12.59 -9.66 -11.30
N PRO A 5 12.17 -8.52 -11.85
CA PRO A 5 11.30 -7.61 -11.14
C PRO A 5 9.94 -8.26 -10.87
N TYR A 6 9.39 -7.98 -9.69
CA TYR A 6 8.00 -8.29 -9.41
C TYR A 6 7.11 -7.28 -10.14
N ILE A 7 6.19 -7.76 -10.97
CA ILE A 7 5.28 -6.93 -11.76
C ILE A 7 3.84 -7.34 -11.47
N ARG A 8 2.97 -6.36 -11.14
CA ARG A 8 1.51 -6.60 -11.10
C ARG A 8 0.88 -6.32 -12.46
N TYR A 9 0.52 -7.39 -13.18
CA TYR A 9 -0.11 -7.36 -14.51
C TYR A 9 -1.61 -6.99 -14.51
N THR A 10 -2.00 -5.95 -13.78
CA THR A 10 -3.41 -5.52 -13.72
C THR A 10 -3.70 -4.45 -14.77
N LEU A 11 -4.60 -4.75 -15.73
CA LEU A 11 -4.96 -3.84 -16.83
C LEU A 11 -5.50 -2.48 -16.36
N ARG A 12 -6.18 -2.42 -15.21
CA ARG A 12 -6.75 -1.19 -14.63
C ARG A 12 -6.08 -0.75 -13.32
N GLY A 13 -4.93 -1.33 -12.97
CA GLY A 13 -4.24 -1.05 -11.71
C GLY A 13 -3.23 0.09 -11.77
N ARG A 14 -2.30 0.11 -10.82
CA ARG A 14 -1.24 1.13 -10.68
C ARG A 14 0.00 0.85 -11.53
N GLY A 15 0.03 -0.25 -12.28
CA GLY A 15 1.21 -0.67 -13.04
C GLY A 15 2.45 -0.82 -12.15
N THR A 16 2.28 -1.45 -10.98
CA THR A 16 3.35 -1.54 -9.98
C THR A 16 4.45 -2.48 -10.44
N THR A 17 5.69 -2.01 -10.41
CA THR A 17 6.90 -2.79 -10.65
C THR A 17 7.88 -2.60 -9.50
N CYS A 18 8.33 -3.70 -8.92
CA CYS A 18 9.27 -3.71 -7.80
C CYS A 18 10.59 -4.39 -8.21
N TRP A 19 11.70 -3.72 -7.94
CA TRP A 19 13.06 -4.18 -8.26
C TRP A 19 13.82 -4.38 -6.96
N ALA A 20 14.32 -5.60 -6.71
CA ALA A 20 15.27 -5.84 -5.63
C ALA A 20 16.65 -5.35 -6.07
N VAL A 21 17.25 -4.47 -5.27
CA VAL A 21 18.57 -3.90 -5.56
C VAL A 21 19.49 -4.01 -4.35
N GLU A 22 20.79 -3.93 -4.60
CA GLU A 22 21.83 -3.93 -3.58
C GLU A 22 22.75 -2.74 -3.84
N ASP A 23 23.17 -2.04 -2.79
CA ASP A 23 24.18 -0.99 -2.90
C ASP A 23 25.61 -1.56 -2.90
N GLN A 24 26.60 -0.69 -3.01
CA GLN A 24 28.02 -1.09 -3.00
C GLN A 24 28.47 -1.68 -1.65
N GLN A 25 27.70 -1.48 -0.58
CA GLN A 25 27.99 -1.96 0.77
C GLN A 25 27.28 -3.29 1.07
N GLY A 26 26.52 -3.84 0.11
CA GLY A 26 25.74 -5.06 0.31
C GLY A 26 24.38 -4.84 0.96
N ASN A 27 23.95 -3.58 1.18
CA ASN A 27 22.62 -3.30 1.73
C ASN A 27 21.55 -3.51 0.67
N ARG A 28 20.49 -4.24 1.03
CA ARG A 28 19.38 -4.55 0.12
C ARG A 28 18.24 -3.55 0.24
N PHE A 29 17.72 -3.13 -0.91
CA PHE A 29 16.58 -2.23 -1.04
C PHE A 29 15.55 -2.74 -2.06
N LEU A 30 14.35 -2.19 -1.97
CA LEU A 30 13.29 -2.40 -2.95
C LEU A 30 12.95 -1.07 -3.63
N ILE A 31 13.16 -1.00 -4.94
CA ILE A 31 12.70 0.13 -5.76
C ILE A 31 11.30 -0.21 -6.24
N LYS A 32 10.29 0.59 -5.86
CA LYS A 32 8.90 0.42 -6.29
C LYS A 32 8.49 1.58 -7.20
N ASP A 33 8.18 1.24 -8.45
CA ASP A 33 7.59 2.13 -9.44
C ASP A 33 6.09 1.91 -9.52
N TYR A 34 5.31 2.99 -9.53
CA TYR A 34 3.86 2.92 -9.62
C TYR A 34 3.26 4.23 -10.15
N TRP A 35 2.00 4.17 -10.56
CA TRP A 35 1.23 5.31 -11.07
C TRP A 35 0.15 5.73 -10.08
N VAL A 36 0.10 7.03 -9.80
CA VAL A 36 -0.86 7.66 -8.88
C VAL A 36 -1.88 8.46 -9.68
N SER A 37 -3.17 8.19 -9.51
CA SER A 37 -4.23 8.99 -10.13
C SER A 37 -4.29 10.38 -9.51
N ASP A 38 -4.60 11.40 -10.32
CA ASP A 38 -4.81 12.76 -9.84
C ASP A 38 -5.89 12.80 -8.74
N GLY A 39 -5.68 13.67 -7.74
CA GLY A 39 -6.53 13.76 -6.55
C GLY A 39 -6.23 12.72 -5.46
N ARG A 40 -5.31 11.76 -5.70
CA ARG A 40 -4.87 10.83 -4.65
C ARG A 40 -3.60 11.27 -3.98
N LYS A 41 -3.55 11.01 -2.68
CA LYS A 41 -2.33 11.11 -1.89
C LYS A 41 -1.39 9.95 -2.27
N PRO A 42 -0.15 10.22 -2.68
CA PRO A 42 0.79 9.18 -3.04
C PRO A 42 1.36 8.48 -1.79
N GLU A 43 1.76 7.22 -1.95
CA GLU A 43 2.25 6.36 -0.85
C GLU A 43 3.49 6.94 -0.16
N PHE A 44 4.36 7.66 -0.88
CA PHE A 44 5.57 8.26 -0.28
C PHE A 44 5.23 9.34 0.75
N GLU A 45 4.12 10.05 0.59
CA GLU A 45 3.68 11.04 1.59
C GLU A 45 3.18 10.35 2.85
N LEU A 46 2.42 9.27 2.69
CA LEU A 46 1.95 8.45 3.82
C LEU A 46 3.12 7.84 4.58
N LEU A 47 4.08 7.25 3.87
CA LEU A 47 5.30 6.69 4.47
C LEU A 47 6.15 7.75 5.18
N SER A 48 6.15 9.00 4.70
CA SER A 48 6.85 10.11 5.36
C SER A 48 6.21 10.48 6.71
N GLU A 49 4.88 10.39 6.83
CA GLU A 49 4.13 10.67 8.06
C GLU A 49 4.36 9.61 9.15
N VAL A 50 4.67 8.37 8.74
CA VAL A 50 4.78 7.21 9.66
C VAL A 50 6.19 6.63 9.74
N LYS A 51 7.21 7.38 9.29
CA LYS A 51 8.61 6.93 9.24
C LYS A 51 9.19 6.42 10.58
N GLU A 52 8.66 6.92 11.70
CA GLU A 52 9.10 6.56 13.06
C GLU A 52 8.29 5.40 13.67
N VAL A 53 7.27 4.88 12.97
CA VAL A 53 6.42 3.80 13.50
C VAL A 53 7.18 2.46 13.40
N PRO A 54 7.44 1.78 14.54
CA PRO A 54 8.00 0.44 14.52
C PRO A 54 7.06 -0.51 13.77
N GLY A 55 7.63 -1.45 13.01
CA GLY A 55 6.86 -2.45 12.28
C GLY A 55 6.19 -1.92 11.02
N VAL A 56 6.49 -0.70 10.59
CA VAL A 56 6.14 -0.17 9.27
C VAL A 56 7.38 -0.08 8.39
N CYS A 57 7.22 -0.39 7.10
CA CYS A 57 8.27 -0.29 6.10
C CYS A 57 8.91 1.10 6.06
N LYS A 58 10.25 1.15 6.05
CA LYS A 58 10.99 2.41 6.00
C LYS A 58 11.29 2.82 4.56
N MET A 59 10.82 4.01 4.20
CA MET A 59 11.20 4.68 2.95
C MET A 59 12.57 5.36 3.12
N VAL A 60 13.46 5.13 2.16
CA VAL A 60 14.79 5.75 2.09
C VAL A 60 14.72 7.06 1.31
N CYS A 61 14.14 7.02 0.11
CA CYS A 61 13.95 8.20 -0.74
C CYS A 61 12.83 7.97 -1.76
N TYR A 62 12.45 9.03 -2.47
CA TYR A 62 11.45 8.97 -3.54
C TYR A 62 11.75 9.94 -4.68
N LYS A 63 11.16 9.68 -5.85
CA LYS A 63 11.11 10.57 -6.99
C LYS A 63 9.67 10.63 -7.52
N ALA A 64 9.01 11.76 -7.25
CA ALA A 64 7.69 12.05 -7.79
C ALA A 64 7.78 12.67 -9.20
N GLN A 65 6.65 12.76 -9.90
CA GLN A 65 6.51 13.48 -11.17
C GLN A 65 7.47 12.99 -12.27
N ARG A 66 7.74 11.68 -12.33
CA ARG A 66 8.66 11.11 -13.34
C ARG A 66 8.09 11.19 -14.76
N ALA A 67 6.77 11.13 -14.87
CA ALA A 67 6.00 11.18 -16.10
C ALA A 67 4.51 11.39 -15.78
N LYS A 68 3.72 11.86 -16.74
CA LYS A 68 2.26 11.90 -16.63
C LYS A 68 1.61 11.20 -17.80
N THR A 69 0.54 10.45 -17.55
CA THR A 69 -0.14 9.70 -18.63
C THR A 69 -0.73 10.62 -19.68
N LYS A 70 -1.12 11.85 -19.31
CA LYS A 70 -1.62 12.85 -20.26
C LYS A 70 -0.59 13.26 -21.31
N ASP A 71 0.69 13.20 -20.99
CA ASP A 71 1.78 13.60 -21.90
C ASP A 71 1.99 12.56 -23.01
N TYR A 72 1.49 11.34 -22.83
CA TYR A 72 1.53 10.25 -23.81
C TYR A 72 0.21 10.06 -24.56
N ARG A 73 -0.80 10.91 -24.29
CA ARG A 73 -2.10 10.85 -24.96
C ARG A 73 -2.17 11.92 -26.05
N GLY A 74 -2.87 11.60 -27.13
CA GLY A 74 -3.26 12.58 -28.15
C GLY A 74 -4.27 13.59 -27.60
N ARG A 75 -4.81 14.45 -28.47
CA ARG A 75 -5.81 15.47 -28.09
C ARG A 75 -7.05 14.81 -27.45
N LEU A 76 -7.18 14.91 -26.13
CA LEU A 76 -8.30 14.34 -25.37
C LEU A 76 -9.66 14.90 -25.82
N ASN A 77 -9.67 16.16 -26.27
CA ASN A 77 -10.83 16.89 -26.76
C ASN A 77 -11.38 16.32 -28.09
N ALA A 78 -10.62 15.47 -28.79
CA ALA A 78 -11.07 14.82 -30.02
C ALA A 78 -11.95 13.57 -29.75
N TYR A 79 -12.07 13.15 -28.49
CA TYR A 79 -12.87 11.99 -28.11
C TYR A 79 -14.11 12.44 -27.35
N SER A 80 -15.26 11.89 -27.72
CA SER A 80 -16.58 12.15 -27.10
C SER A 80 -16.63 11.81 -25.60
N HIS A 81 -15.61 11.17 -25.04
CA HIS A 81 -15.49 10.81 -23.62
C HIS A 81 -14.16 11.30 -23.00
N GLY A 82 -13.58 12.38 -23.52
CA GLY A 82 -12.32 12.97 -23.00
C GLY A 82 -12.36 13.22 -21.48
N ASP A 83 -13.52 13.56 -20.93
CA ASP A 83 -13.73 13.82 -19.50
C ASP A 83 -13.64 12.57 -18.61
N LEU A 84 -13.72 11.36 -19.18
CA LEU A 84 -13.50 10.10 -18.44
C LEU A 84 -12.02 9.81 -18.21
N PHE A 85 -11.12 10.53 -18.89
CA PHE A 85 -9.69 10.32 -18.73
C PHE A 85 -9.22 10.84 -17.37
N ARG A 86 -8.68 9.91 -16.56
CA ARG A 86 -8.00 10.24 -15.31
C ARG A 86 -6.50 10.24 -15.54
N ASN A 87 -5.88 11.41 -15.48
CA ASN A 87 -4.43 11.54 -15.53
C ASN A 87 -3.80 10.82 -14.34
N ARG A 88 -2.62 10.25 -14.57
CA ARG A 88 -1.81 9.59 -13.55
C ARG A 88 -0.39 10.07 -13.64
N THR A 89 0.25 10.19 -12.49
CA THR A 89 1.63 10.60 -12.33
C THR A 89 2.49 9.41 -11.91
N ALA A 90 3.59 9.18 -12.62
CA ALA A 90 4.56 8.14 -12.27
C ALA A 90 5.42 8.56 -11.08
N VAL A 91 5.55 7.63 -10.13
CA VAL A 91 6.30 7.79 -8.89
C VAL A 91 7.24 6.60 -8.71
N ARG A 92 8.42 6.87 -8.17
CA ARG A 92 9.38 5.88 -7.68
C ARG A 92 9.60 6.08 -6.19
N ILE A 93 9.58 5.02 -5.41
CA ILE A 93 10.05 5.01 -4.01
C ILE A 93 11.13 3.96 -3.83
N VAL A 94 12.05 4.22 -2.91
CA VAL A 94 13.07 3.27 -2.47
C VAL A 94 12.78 2.91 -1.03
N LEU A 95 12.57 1.63 -0.77
CA LEU A 95 12.22 1.08 0.53
C LEU A 95 13.38 0.22 1.05
N LYS A 96 13.54 0.16 2.37
CA LYS A 96 14.40 -0.84 3.00
C LYS A 96 13.88 -2.24 2.68
N SER A 97 14.76 -3.19 2.38
CA SER A 97 14.36 -4.59 2.22
C SER A 97 14.16 -5.28 3.56
N TYR A 98 13.19 -6.20 3.58
CA TYR A 98 12.88 -7.08 4.71
C TYR A 98 12.90 -8.55 4.24
N GLY A 99 12.49 -9.47 5.10
CA GLY A 99 12.36 -10.88 4.79
C GLY A 99 11.21 -11.19 3.83
N SER A 100 10.92 -12.48 3.68
CA SER A 100 9.79 -12.96 2.90
C SER A 100 8.45 -12.59 3.53
N THR A 101 7.37 -12.76 2.78
CA THR A 101 6.00 -12.70 3.27
C THR A 101 5.77 -13.63 4.45
N ILE A 102 4.80 -13.28 5.30
CA ILE A 102 4.57 -13.96 6.59
C ILE A 102 4.20 -15.43 6.41
N ASP A 103 3.63 -15.83 5.27
CA ASP A 103 3.29 -17.23 4.94
C ASP A 103 4.53 -18.15 4.81
N LYS A 104 5.73 -17.57 4.66
CA LYS A 104 7.00 -18.31 4.59
C LYS A 104 7.69 -18.47 5.94
N PHE A 105 6.96 -18.35 7.04
CA PHE A 105 7.47 -18.55 8.39
C PHE A 105 8.07 -19.97 8.56
N LYS A 106 9.09 -20.08 9.41
CA LYS A 106 9.81 -21.34 9.68
C LYS A 106 9.43 -21.98 11.01
N SER A 107 8.72 -21.26 11.88
CA SER A 107 8.24 -21.76 13.17
C SER A 107 7.01 -20.99 13.66
N ALA A 108 6.22 -21.62 14.52
CA ALA A 108 5.09 -20.96 15.18
C ALA A 108 5.53 -19.71 15.96
N LYS A 109 6.70 -19.76 16.61
CA LYS A 109 7.27 -18.61 17.32
C LYS A 109 7.52 -17.43 16.38
N GLN A 110 8.07 -17.68 15.19
CA GLN A 110 8.33 -16.63 14.21
C GLN A 110 7.03 -16.01 13.71
N LEU A 111 6.03 -16.84 13.39
CA LEU A 111 4.71 -16.38 12.95
C LEU A 111 4.04 -15.51 14.02
N LEU A 112 3.97 -16.00 15.27
CA LEU A 112 3.34 -15.27 16.37
C LEU A 112 4.05 -13.96 16.69
N ALA A 113 5.39 -13.94 16.65
CA ALA A 113 6.15 -12.72 16.87
C ALA A 113 5.94 -11.69 15.75
N ALA A 114 5.87 -12.15 14.49
CA ALA A 114 5.59 -11.28 13.35
C ALA A 114 4.16 -10.72 13.39
N LEU A 115 3.16 -11.55 13.70
CA LEU A 115 1.77 -11.10 13.86
C LEU A 115 1.64 -10.08 14.99
N ARG A 116 2.25 -10.33 16.15
CA ARG A 116 2.23 -9.35 17.25
C ARG A 116 2.78 -8.00 16.82
N ASP A 117 3.94 -7.99 16.16
CA ASP A 117 4.60 -6.74 15.74
C ASP A 117 3.78 -6.03 14.64
N ALA A 118 3.17 -6.77 13.71
CA ALA A 118 2.27 -6.20 12.70
C ALA A 118 0.99 -5.61 13.30
N ILE A 119 0.39 -6.27 14.30
CA ILE A 119 -0.79 -5.75 15.02
C ILE A 119 -0.42 -4.47 15.78
N ALA A 120 0.73 -4.46 16.46
CA ALA A 120 1.21 -3.27 17.18
C ALA A 120 1.49 -2.09 16.22
N ALA A 121 2.07 -2.37 15.05
CA ALA A 121 2.27 -1.39 14.00
C ALA A 121 0.94 -0.82 13.50
N HIS A 122 -0.04 -1.68 13.18
CA HIS A 122 -1.38 -1.25 12.75
C HIS A 122 -2.09 -0.40 13.82
N SER A 123 -2.06 -0.83 15.08
CA SER A 123 -2.63 -0.07 16.20
C SER A 123 -1.99 1.33 16.32
N THR A 124 -0.67 1.42 16.14
CA THR A 124 0.04 2.71 16.14
C THR A 124 -0.33 3.59 14.95
N LEU A 125 -0.57 3.00 13.77
CA LEU A 125 -1.08 3.72 12.59
C LEU A 125 -2.48 4.30 12.87
N ILE A 126 -3.39 3.51 13.46
CA ILE A 126 -4.73 3.97 13.86
C ILE A 126 -4.64 5.14 14.84
N GLY A 127 -3.75 5.05 15.84
CA GLY A 127 -3.51 6.13 16.79
C GLY A 127 -2.97 7.42 16.16
N LYS A 128 -2.40 7.33 14.95
CA LYS A 128 -1.99 8.47 14.12
C LYS A 128 -3.06 8.90 13.11
N GLY A 129 -4.26 8.33 13.19
CA GLY A 129 -5.37 8.59 12.28
C GLY A 129 -5.13 8.03 10.88
N LEU A 130 -4.38 6.93 10.74
CA LEU A 130 -4.14 6.27 9.46
C LEU A 130 -4.59 4.81 9.52
N LEU A 131 -5.56 4.44 8.68
CA LEU A 131 -6.06 3.07 8.57
C LEU A 131 -5.44 2.39 7.33
N HIS A 132 -4.84 1.20 7.49
CA HIS A 132 -4.11 0.53 6.40
C HIS A 132 -5.01 -0.02 5.29
N ARG A 133 -6.16 -0.62 5.65
CA ARG A 133 -7.20 -1.20 4.78
C ARG A 133 -6.84 -2.38 3.88
N ASP A 134 -5.56 -2.71 3.71
CA ASP A 134 -5.13 -3.89 2.93
C ASP A 134 -4.19 -4.80 3.75
N VAL A 135 -4.54 -5.07 5.01
CA VAL A 135 -3.76 -6.00 5.85
C VAL A 135 -4.02 -7.43 5.37
N SER A 136 -3.00 -8.07 4.85
CA SER A 136 -3.06 -9.44 4.33
C SER A 136 -1.69 -10.13 4.49
N PRO A 137 -1.61 -11.47 4.39
CA PRO A 137 -0.33 -12.18 4.50
C PRO A 137 0.72 -11.70 3.49
N ASP A 138 0.30 -11.22 2.32
CA ASP A 138 1.20 -10.66 1.29
C ASP A 138 1.78 -9.30 1.67
N ASN A 139 1.11 -8.56 2.56
CA ASN A 139 1.50 -7.21 2.99
C ASN A 139 2.14 -7.20 4.40
N ILE A 140 2.45 -8.37 4.96
CA ILE A 140 3.25 -8.51 6.18
C ILE A 140 4.54 -9.26 5.82
N LEU A 141 5.67 -8.59 5.96
CA LEU A 141 7.00 -9.18 5.75
C LEU A 141 7.62 -9.60 7.08
N LEU A 142 8.36 -10.70 7.07
CA LEU A 142 9.15 -11.15 8.21
C LEU A 142 10.38 -10.25 8.40
N GLY A 143 10.78 -10.04 9.66
CA GLY A 143 12.05 -9.43 9.99
C GLY A 143 13.25 -10.24 9.46
N LEU A 144 14.35 -9.55 9.17
CA LEU A 144 15.61 -10.20 8.77
C LEU A 144 16.35 -10.73 10.01
N GLY A 145 16.77 -12.00 9.97
CA GLY A 145 17.52 -12.64 11.05
C GLY A 145 16.80 -12.55 12.40
N GLU A 146 17.56 -12.29 13.47
CA GLU A 146 17.03 -12.01 14.82
C GLU A 146 16.62 -10.53 14.93
N ALA A 147 15.60 -10.13 14.18
CA ALA A 147 15.08 -8.78 14.20
C ALA A 147 14.61 -8.38 15.62
N LEU A 148 14.88 -7.13 15.99
CA LEU A 148 14.44 -6.55 17.27
C LEU A 148 12.92 -6.58 17.40
N GLU A 149 12.45 -6.56 18.64
CA GLU A 149 11.04 -6.34 18.96
C GLU A 149 10.50 -5.09 18.27
N GLY A 150 9.35 -5.21 17.62
CA GLY A 150 8.76 -4.17 16.78
C GLY A 150 9.21 -4.24 15.32
N PHE A 151 10.12 -5.14 14.93
CA PHE A 151 10.53 -5.33 13.53
C PHE A 151 10.53 -6.80 13.09
N ARG A 152 9.93 -7.70 13.88
CA ARG A 152 9.81 -9.12 13.51
C ARG A 152 8.71 -9.37 12.50
N GLY A 153 7.70 -8.49 12.47
CA GLY A 153 6.71 -8.37 11.41
C GLY A 153 6.64 -6.92 10.95
N VAL A 154 6.62 -6.72 9.63
CA VAL A 154 6.69 -5.39 9.02
C VAL A 154 5.56 -5.23 8.02
N LEU A 155 4.68 -4.26 8.28
CA LEU A 155 3.62 -3.85 7.35
C LEU A 155 4.21 -3.07 6.18
N ILE A 156 3.76 -3.45 4.97
CA ILE A 156 4.12 -2.81 3.71
C ILE A 156 2.86 -2.35 2.96
N ASP A 157 3.04 -1.47 1.98
CA ASP A 157 2.02 -1.07 0.98
C ASP A 157 0.84 -0.22 1.51
N LEU A 158 1.15 1.01 1.99
CA LEU A 158 0.16 1.99 2.47
C LEU A 158 -0.69 2.65 1.39
N HIS A 159 -0.71 2.15 0.16
CA HIS A 159 -1.37 2.81 -0.95
C HIS A 159 -2.91 2.87 -0.85
N MET A 160 -3.51 1.94 -0.10
CA MET A 160 -4.94 1.90 0.21
C MET A 160 -5.27 2.64 1.49
N ALA A 161 -4.25 3.13 2.21
CA ALA A 161 -4.45 3.72 3.50
C ALA A 161 -5.19 5.05 3.38
N ILE A 162 -6.10 5.28 4.32
CA ILE A 162 -6.89 6.50 4.40
C ILE A 162 -6.69 7.15 5.75
N LYS A 163 -6.83 8.48 5.81
CA LYS A 163 -6.94 9.15 7.09
C LYS A 163 -8.29 8.85 7.72
N SER A 164 -8.28 8.55 9.02
CA SER A 164 -9.46 8.15 9.79
C SER A 164 -10.50 9.28 9.95
N ASP A 165 -10.14 10.52 9.62
CA ASP A 165 -10.99 11.71 9.69
C ASP A 165 -11.74 12.01 8.38
N ARG A 166 -11.62 11.16 7.35
CA ARG A 166 -12.29 11.38 6.07
C ARG A 166 -13.80 11.19 6.13
N PRO A 167 -14.58 12.05 5.43
CA PRO A 167 -16.03 11.87 5.34
C PRO A 167 -16.38 10.57 4.59
N VAL A 168 -17.44 9.91 5.08
CA VAL A 168 -17.90 8.57 4.67
C VAL A 168 -18.11 8.42 3.15
N ASN A 169 -18.51 9.51 2.49
CA ASN A 169 -18.77 9.55 1.04
C ASN A 169 -17.50 9.40 0.16
N GLU A 170 -16.29 9.56 0.72
CA GLU A 170 -15.03 9.39 0.00
C GLU A 170 -14.51 7.94 0.01
N ILE A 171 -15.11 7.05 0.80
CA ILE A 171 -14.57 5.70 1.06
C ILE A 171 -14.82 4.73 -0.11
N CYS A 172 -15.86 4.96 -0.91
CA CYS A 172 -16.36 4.03 -1.93
C CYS A 172 -15.57 3.94 -3.25
N GLN A 173 -14.59 4.81 -3.50
CA GLN A 173 -13.90 4.80 -4.81
C GLN A 173 -12.88 3.67 -4.99
N ASP A 174 -12.51 2.97 -3.91
CA ASP A 174 -11.23 2.25 -3.84
C ASP A 174 -11.28 0.73 -3.72
N LEU A 175 -12.45 0.12 -3.57
CA LEU A 175 -12.57 -1.32 -3.35
C LEU A 175 -12.09 -2.21 -4.52
N ARG A 176 -11.60 -1.63 -5.63
CA ARG A 176 -11.17 -2.36 -6.83
C ARG A 176 -9.71 -2.82 -6.80
N SER A 177 -8.89 -2.41 -5.83
CA SER A 177 -7.42 -2.56 -5.88
C SER A 177 -6.77 -3.12 -4.60
N GLY A 178 -7.27 -4.23 -4.09
CA GLY A 178 -6.76 -4.94 -2.90
C GLY A 178 -7.23 -6.39 -2.91
N THR A 179 -6.95 -7.15 -1.84
CA THR A 179 -7.22 -8.59 -1.79
C THR A 179 -8.63 -8.88 -1.25
N PRO A 180 -9.63 -9.20 -2.10
CA PRO A 180 -11.05 -9.08 -1.70
C PRO A 180 -11.50 -10.00 -0.57
N ILE A 181 -10.83 -11.13 -0.38
CA ILE A 181 -11.12 -12.09 0.69
C ILE A 181 -10.77 -11.55 2.09
N PHE A 182 -9.97 -10.48 2.17
CA PHE A 182 -9.56 -9.82 3.42
C PHE A 182 -10.25 -8.47 3.61
N TYR A 183 -11.24 -8.13 2.79
CA TYR A 183 -12.01 -6.92 3.01
C TYR A 183 -13.07 -7.12 4.10
N PRO A 184 -13.32 -6.10 4.94
CA PRO A 184 -14.42 -6.15 5.89
C PRO A 184 -15.77 -6.27 5.15
N LEU A 185 -16.76 -6.88 5.80
CA LEU A 185 -18.06 -7.19 5.21
C LEU A 185 -18.76 -5.93 4.66
N ILE A 186 -18.66 -4.81 5.39
CA ILE A 186 -19.26 -3.53 5.00
C ILE A 186 -18.64 -2.97 3.71
N ALA A 187 -17.33 -3.18 3.51
CA ALA A 187 -16.64 -2.83 2.27
C ALA A 187 -17.20 -3.65 1.09
N LEU A 188 -17.53 -4.93 1.28
CA LEU A 188 -18.15 -5.75 0.24
C LEU A 188 -19.62 -5.36 -0.01
N GLN A 189 -20.37 -5.01 1.05
CA GLN A 189 -21.79 -4.63 0.97
C GLN A 189 -22.01 -3.23 0.38
N SER A 190 -21.09 -2.29 0.59
CA SER A 190 -21.14 -0.94 -0.01
C SER A 190 -21.22 -0.95 -1.54
N ARG A 191 -20.75 -2.00 -2.20
CA ARG A 191 -20.86 -2.18 -3.66
C ARG A 191 -22.30 -2.39 -4.14
N LYS A 192 -23.22 -2.77 -3.24
CA LYS A 192 -24.63 -3.06 -3.53
C LYS A 192 -25.58 -2.01 -2.96
N LEU A 193 -25.08 -1.05 -2.17
CA LEU A 193 -25.87 -0.03 -1.52
C LEU A 193 -25.78 1.28 -2.29
N ASP A 194 -26.87 2.04 -2.29
CA ASP A 194 -26.87 3.45 -2.72
C ASP A 194 -25.81 4.21 -1.88
N PRO A 195 -24.99 5.10 -2.46
CA PRO A 195 -24.08 5.97 -1.72
C PRO A 195 -24.73 6.75 -0.55
N ALA A 196 -26.05 6.98 -0.61
CA ALA A 196 -26.82 7.59 0.47
C ALA A 196 -27.23 6.63 1.60
N MET A 197 -27.13 5.31 1.36
CA MET A 197 -27.57 4.23 2.26
C MET A 197 -26.42 3.36 2.75
N THR A 198 -25.17 3.77 2.51
CA THR A 198 -23.99 3.07 2.99
C THR A 198 -23.80 3.39 4.48
N PRO A 199 -23.87 2.40 5.39
CA PRO A 199 -23.56 2.67 6.79
C PRO A 199 -22.12 3.14 6.90
N ALA A 200 -21.86 4.03 7.86
CA ALA A 200 -20.52 4.52 8.14
C ALA A 200 -19.58 3.32 8.34
N HIS A 201 -18.43 3.35 7.66
CA HIS A 201 -17.31 2.48 8.03
C HIS A 201 -16.95 2.81 9.46
N ASP A 202 -17.32 1.94 10.39
CA ASP A 202 -16.95 2.03 11.79
C ASP A 202 -15.65 1.27 11.99
N TYR A 203 -14.76 1.79 12.83
CA TYR A 203 -13.47 1.18 13.16
C TYR A 203 -13.64 -0.26 13.69
N LEU A 204 -14.84 -0.58 14.21
CA LEU A 204 -15.26 -1.89 14.73
C LEU A 204 -15.21 -3.03 13.72
N ASP A 205 -15.18 -2.77 12.42
CA ASP A 205 -15.07 -3.82 11.41
C ASP A 205 -13.62 -4.30 11.18
N ASP A 206 -12.63 -3.55 11.67
CA ASP A 206 -11.19 -3.82 11.52
C ASP A 206 -10.48 -4.12 12.87
N VAL A 207 -11.24 -4.35 13.96
CA VAL A 207 -10.72 -4.72 15.31
C VAL A 207 -10.95 -6.18 15.65
#